data_AF-A0A2W0BN58-F1
#
_entry.id   AF-A0A2W0BN58-F1
#
_cell.length_a   1.000
_cell.length_b   1.000
_cell.length_c   1.000
_cell.angle_alpha   90.00
_cell.angle_beta   90.00
_cell.angle_gamma   90.00
#
_symmetry.space_group_name_H-M   'P 1'
#
loop_
_entity.id
_entity.type
_entity.pdbx_description
1 polymer ?
#
loop_
_entity_poly.entity_id
_entity_poly.type
_entity_poly.pdbx_seq_one_letter_code
_entity_poly.pdbx_strand_id
1 'polypeptide(L)'
;MANPFSRFFRGKSSAENQQAVQGTDAGFRRSSGLGELTRLLKGSEGLAILDLGPTSPANITHFTELGHRVYNEDVLLAAQNADYKAKDANGNPTIDADHFFRENLLFRNVKFDAVLCWDIPDYLAEPLVKPMVERIASVLNPKGYLLAFFHTKDAGPDAPYYRYHINGLDNLRLQRGPQFRLQRVFNNRHIENLFHDYASLKFFLARDNVREVLVVR
;
A
#
# COMPACT_ATOMS: atom_id res chain seq x y z
N MET A 1 -27.64 -20.20 -25.16
CA MET A 1 -26.38 -19.42 -25.16
C MET A 1 -26.14 -18.94 -23.74
N ALA A 2 -25.11 -19.49 -23.08
CA ALA A 2 -24.78 -19.20 -21.68
C ALA A 2 -23.30 -18.80 -21.60
N ASN A 3 -23.05 -17.74 -20.83
CA ASN A 3 -21.84 -16.95 -20.76
C ASN A 3 -20.66 -17.74 -20.13
N PRO A 4 -19.47 -17.86 -20.73
CA PRO A 4 -18.41 -18.72 -20.24
C PRO A 4 -17.27 -17.93 -19.56
N PHE A 5 -17.49 -17.31 -18.40
CA PHE A 5 -16.38 -16.78 -17.59
C PHE A 5 -16.66 -16.91 -16.09
N SER A 6 -16.35 -18.10 -15.55
CA SER A 6 -16.25 -18.34 -14.11
C SER A 6 -15.30 -19.49 -13.82
N ARG A 7 -14.00 -19.27 -14.05
CA ARG A 7 -12.95 -20.15 -13.53
C ARG A 7 -11.68 -19.31 -13.41
N PHE A 8 -11.32 -18.94 -12.19
CA PHE A 8 -9.95 -18.93 -11.63
C PHE A 8 -10.01 -18.40 -10.19
N PHE A 9 -10.61 -19.18 -9.29
CA PHE A 9 -10.30 -19.15 -7.86
C PHE A 9 -9.93 -20.57 -7.47
N ARG A 10 -8.64 -20.87 -7.40
CA ARG A 10 -8.12 -22.10 -6.80
C ARG A 10 -6.77 -21.80 -6.13
N GLY A 11 -6.83 -21.13 -4.98
CA GLY A 11 -5.79 -21.19 -3.95
C GLY A 11 -6.31 -22.08 -2.82
N LYS A 12 -5.50 -23.04 -2.36
CA LYS A 12 -5.85 -24.03 -1.34
C LYS A 12 -6.26 -23.35 -0.02
N SER A 13 -7.40 -23.76 0.51
CA SER A 13 -7.84 -23.40 1.86
C SER A 13 -7.05 -24.20 2.90
N SER A 14 -6.10 -23.55 3.57
CA SER A 14 -5.86 -23.78 4.99
C SER A 14 -6.71 -22.77 5.74
N ALA A 15 -7.89 -23.21 6.17
CA ALA A 15 -8.80 -22.43 6.98
C ALA A 15 -8.25 -22.36 8.41
N GLU A 16 -7.26 -21.49 8.62
CA GLU A 16 -6.95 -20.96 9.95
C GLU A 16 -7.54 -19.56 10.04
N ASN A 17 -8.55 -19.48 10.89
CA ASN A 17 -9.28 -18.34 11.42
C ASN A 17 -8.56 -16.97 11.28
N GLN A 18 -8.67 -16.32 10.12
CA GLN A 18 -8.41 -14.88 10.00
C GLN A 18 -9.60 -14.15 10.64
N GLN A 19 -9.58 -14.04 11.97
CA GLN A 19 -10.48 -13.15 12.67
C GLN A 19 -10.21 -11.73 12.16
N ALA A 20 -11.19 -11.17 11.44
CA ALA A 20 -11.19 -9.76 11.12
C ALA A 20 -11.18 -8.98 12.44
N VAL A 21 -10.02 -8.43 12.81
CA VAL A 21 -9.94 -7.49 13.92
C VAL A 21 -10.84 -6.31 13.54
N GLN A 22 -12.01 -6.23 14.17
CA GLN A 22 -12.89 -5.07 14.08
C GLN A 22 -12.19 -3.94 14.83
N GLY A 23 -11.33 -3.21 14.11
CA GLY A 23 -10.69 -2.01 14.64
C GLY A 23 -11.76 -0.96 14.90
N THR A 24 -11.57 -0.16 15.95
CA THR A 24 -12.47 0.95 16.25
C THR A 24 -12.33 2.03 15.18
N ASP A 25 -13.46 2.61 14.79
CA ASP A 25 -13.49 3.77 13.90
C ASP A 25 -12.75 4.93 14.58
N ALA A 26 -11.77 5.49 13.87
CA ALA A 26 -10.89 6.53 14.35
C ALA A 26 -11.17 7.89 13.71
N GLY A 27 -12.17 7.97 12.82
CA GLY A 27 -12.63 9.20 12.20
C GLY A 27 -12.39 9.23 10.69
N PHE A 28 -12.48 10.43 10.11
CA PHE A 28 -12.38 10.66 8.68
C PHE A 28 -11.28 11.66 8.37
N ARG A 29 -10.60 11.47 7.23
CA ARG A 29 -9.66 12.43 6.67
C ARG A 29 -9.93 12.67 5.20
N ARG A 30 -9.69 13.90 4.75
CA ARG A 30 -9.69 14.22 3.32
C ARG A 30 -8.35 13.82 2.70
N SER A 31 -8.37 13.22 1.51
CA SER A 31 -7.20 12.84 0.73
C SER A 31 -7.22 13.47 -0.66
N SER A 32 -6.43 14.52 -0.84
CA SER A 32 -6.30 15.20 -2.13
C SER A 32 -5.56 14.33 -3.17
N GLY A 33 -4.61 13.51 -2.75
CA GLY A 33 -3.93 12.54 -3.61
C GLY A 33 -4.87 11.44 -4.10
N LEU A 34 -5.77 10.93 -3.25
CA LEU A 34 -6.83 10.01 -3.67
C LEU A 34 -7.82 10.67 -4.64
N GLY A 35 -8.22 11.91 -4.35
CA GLY A 35 -9.09 12.68 -5.24
C GLY A 35 -8.49 12.86 -6.64
N GLU A 36 -7.20 13.18 -6.69
CA GLU A 36 -6.46 13.30 -7.94
C GLU A 36 -6.34 11.95 -8.66
N LEU A 37 -5.95 10.89 -7.95
CA LEU A 37 -5.84 9.55 -8.52
C LEU A 37 -7.18 9.08 -9.09
N THR A 38 -8.26 9.22 -8.33
CA THR A 38 -9.62 8.83 -8.77
C THR A 38 -10.02 9.59 -10.04
N ARG A 39 -9.70 10.89 -10.14
CA ARG A 39 -9.93 11.70 -11.35
C ARG A 39 -9.15 11.19 -12.55
N LEU A 40 -7.89 10.77 -12.36
CA LEU A 40 -7.04 10.25 -13.42
C LEU A 40 -7.52 8.88 -13.94
N LEU A 41 -8.11 8.06 -13.07
CA LEU A 41 -8.55 6.70 -13.42
C LEU A 41 -9.96 6.64 -14.05
N LYS A 42 -10.87 7.56 -13.67
CA LYS A 42 -12.30 7.56 -14.06
C LYS A 42 -12.57 7.57 -15.58
N GLY A 43 -11.60 7.96 -16.40
CA GLY A 43 -11.74 8.00 -17.86
C GLY A 43 -11.44 6.68 -18.59
N SER A 44 -11.16 5.60 -17.85
CA SER A 44 -10.83 4.29 -18.40
C SER A 44 -11.55 3.19 -17.62
N GLU A 45 -11.63 1.99 -18.18
CA GLU A 45 -12.15 0.79 -17.52
C GLU A 45 -11.13 -0.35 -17.64
N GLY A 46 -11.27 -1.39 -16.81
CA GLY A 46 -10.42 -2.58 -16.87
C GLY A 46 -9.00 -2.42 -16.32
N LEU A 47 -8.64 -1.23 -15.85
CA LEU A 47 -7.36 -0.94 -15.21
C LEU A 47 -7.10 -1.89 -14.03
N ALA A 48 -5.84 -2.25 -13.82
CA ALA A 48 -5.42 -3.10 -12.70
C ALA A 48 -4.88 -2.22 -11.56
N ILE A 49 -5.55 -2.27 -10.40
CA ILE A 49 -5.20 -1.50 -9.21
C ILE A 49 -4.67 -2.45 -8.14
N LEU A 50 -3.49 -2.17 -7.59
CA LEU A 50 -2.91 -2.91 -6.48
C LEU A 50 -3.05 -2.10 -5.18
N ASP A 51 -3.69 -2.67 -4.18
CA ASP A 51 -3.73 -2.13 -2.82
C ASP A 51 -2.75 -2.90 -1.92
N LEU A 52 -1.72 -2.23 -1.42
CA LEU A 52 -0.70 -2.84 -0.56
C LEU A 52 -1.07 -2.86 0.94
N GLY A 53 -2.21 -2.26 1.30
CA GLY A 53 -2.71 -2.24 2.67
C GLY A 53 -3.52 -3.49 3.03
N PRO A 54 -4.02 -3.58 4.27
CA PRO A 54 -4.91 -4.66 4.67
C PRO A 54 -6.23 -4.65 3.88
N THR A 55 -6.72 -5.82 3.49
CA THR A 55 -7.95 -5.99 2.68
C THR A 55 -9.09 -5.11 3.17
N SER A 56 -9.58 -4.22 2.30
CA SER A 56 -10.66 -3.28 2.59
C SER A 56 -11.80 -3.47 1.59
N PRO A 57 -12.97 -3.99 2.01
CA PRO A 57 -14.14 -4.07 1.14
C PRO A 57 -14.53 -2.71 0.54
N ALA A 58 -14.37 -1.62 1.29
CA ALA A 58 -14.64 -0.28 0.81
C ALA A 58 -13.70 0.13 -0.35
N ASN A 59 -12.42 -0.22 -0.26
CA ASN A 59 -11.45 0.10 -1.33
C ASN A 59 -11.74 -0.74 -2.57
N ILE A 60 -12.04 -2.03 -2.38
CA ILE A 60 -12.40 -2.95 -3.46
C ILE A 60 -13.65 -2.41 -4.18
N THR A 61 -14.73 -2.13 -3.44
CA THR A 61 -15.98 -1.61 -3.99
C THR A 61 -15.72 -0.34 -4.81
N HIS A 62 -15.01 0.64 -4.25
CA HIS A 62 -14.72 1.92 -4.93
C HIS A 62 -14.13 1.74 -6.33
N PHE A 63 -13.09 0.92 -6.47
CA PHE A 63 -12.46 0.73 -7.78
C PHE A 63 -13.25 -0.22 -8.70
N THR A 64 -13.95 -1.21 -8.15
CA THR A 64 -14.80 -2.09 -8.98
C THR A 64 -16.01 -1.35 -9.54
N GLU A 65 -16.59 -0.39 -8.80
CA GLU A 65 -17.67 0.49 -9.29
C GLU A 65 -17.19 1.43 -10.40
N LEU A 66 -15.88 1.73 -10.46
CA LEU A 66 -15.22 2.42 -11.57
C LEU A 66 -14.85 1.47 -12.74
N GLY A 67 -15.23 0.19 -12.68
CA GLY A 67 -14.95 -0.80 -13.72
C GLY A 67 -13.51 -1.34 -13.72
N HIS A 68 -12.76 -1.17 -12.63
CA HIS A 68 -11.38 -1.63 -12.52
C HIS A 68 -11.25 -2.99 -11.82
N ARG A 69 -10.13 -3.66 -12.05
CA ARG A 69 -9.74 -4.90 -11.36
C ARG A 69 -8.89 -4.55 -10.15
N VAL A 70 -9.21 -5.13 -9.00
CA VAL A 70 -8.49 -4.86 -7.74
C VAL A 70 -7.71 -6.08 -7.32
N TYR A 71 -6.45 -5.86 -6.95
CA TYR A 71 -5.54 -6.82 -6.36
C TYR A 71 -5.14 -6.28 -4.98
N ASN A 72 -4.86 -7.19 -4.04
CA ASN A 72 -4.49 -6.81 -2.69
C ASN A 72 -3.38 -7.70 -2.15
N GLU A 73 -2.44 -7.10 -1.43
CA GLU A 73 -1.41 -7.80 -0.67
C GLU A 73 -1.03 -6.96 0.56
N ASP A 74 -1.26 -7.47 1.77
CA ASP A 74 -0.96 -6.74 3.01
C ASP A 74 0.54 -6.84 3.35
N VAL A 75 1.30 -5.87 2.88
CA VAL A 75 2.78 -5.88 2.96
C VAL A 75 3.27 -5.78 4.40
N LEU A 76 2.65 -4.94 5.23
CA LEU A 76 3.09 -4.75 6.62
C LEU A 76 2.83 -5.99 7.47
N LEU A 77 1.68 -6.64 7.28
CA LEU A 77 1.38 -7.90 7.96
C LEU A 77 2.33 -9.01 7.52
N ALA A 78 2.58 -9.14 6.21
CA ALA A 78 3.51 -10.13 5.67
C ALA A 78 4.93 -9.96 6.25
N ALA A 79 5.40 -8.71 6.38
CA ALA A 79 6.70 -8.40 6.95
C ALA A 79 6.84 -8.76 8.45
N GLN A 80 5.75 -9.09 9.15
CA GLN A 80 5.82 -9.55 10.55
C GLN A 80 6.11 -11.05 10.69
N ASN A 81 6.15 -11.82 9.59
CA ASN A 81 6.40 -13.25 9.67
C ASN A 81 7.77 -13.53 10.34
N ALA A 82 7.78 -14.45 11.29
CA ALA A 82 8.97 -14.84 12.04
C ALA A 82 10.06 -15.44 11.15
N ASP A 83 9.68 -16.05 10.03
CA ASP A 83 10.61 -16.66 9.08
C ASP A 83 11.56 -15.63 8.43
N TYR A 84 11.14 -14.37 8.34
CA TYR A 84 11.95 -13.30 7.79
C TYR A 84 12.86 -12.63 8.83
N LYS A 85 12.80 -13.03 10.11
CA LYS A 85 13.64 -12.40 11.15
C LYS A 85 15.10 -12.79 10.96
N ALA A 86 15.97 -11.79 10.91
CA ALA A 86 17.41 -11.96 10.78
C ALA A 86 18.17 -11.14 11.83
N LYS A 87 19.50 -11.24 11.80
CA LYS A 87 20.40 -10.37 12.56
C LYS A 87 21.41 -9.73 11.62
N ASP A 88 21.75 -8.46 11.86
CA ASP A 88 22.82 -7.77 11.14
C ASP A 88 24.21 -8.27 11.59
N ALA A 89 25.28 -7.73 11.00
CA ALA A 89 26.66 -8.07 11.34
C ALA A 89 27.02 -7.79 12.81
N ASN A 90 26.28 -6.92 13.49
CA ASN A 90 26.46 -6.57 14.89
C ASN A 90 25.55 -7.38 15.83
N GLY A 91 24.73 -8.29 15.29
CA GLY A 91 23.77 -9.10 16.04
C GLY A 91 22.44 -8.40 16.36
N ASN A 92 22.20 -7.20 15.85
CA ASN A 92 20.93 -6.49 16.05
C ASN A 92 19.81 -7.12 15.23
N PRO A 93 18.57 -7.17 15.74
CA PRO A 93 17.42 -7.65 14.98
C PRO A 93 17.23 -6.87 13.68
N THR A 94 17.04 -7.60 12.58
CA THR A 94 16.72 -7.05 11.25
C THR A 94 15.80 -8.03 10.51
N ILE A 95 15.61 -7.82 9.21
CA ILE A 95 14.80 -8.66 8.32
C ILE A 95 15.63 -9.21 7.16
N ASP A 96 15.43 -10.48 6.83
CA ASP A 96 15.94 -11.11 5.60
C ASP A 96 15.11 -10.63 4.42
N ALA A 97 15.56 -9.53 3.82
CA ALA A 97 14.89 -8.93 2.67
C ALA A 97 14.83 -9.88 1.47
N ASP A 98 15.89 -10.66 1.24
CA ASP A 98 15.93 -11.60 0.12
C ASP A 98 14.89 -12.70 0.29
N HIS A 99 14.71 -13.23 1.51
CA HIS A 99 13.63 -14.18 1.79
C HIS A 99 12.26 -13.53 1.62
N PHE A 100 12.06 -12.34 2.18
CA PHE A 100 10.79 -11.61 2.05
C PHE A 100 10.38 -11.45 0.57
N PHE A 101 11.25 -10.94 -0.30
CA PHE A 101 10.92 -10.70 -1.71
C PHE A 101 10.94 -11.96 -2.60
N ARG A 102 11.47 -13.08 -2.10
CA ARG A 102 11.33 -14.38 -2.79
C ARG A 102 9.91 -14.94 -2.65
N GLU A 103 9.13 -14.50 -1.67
CA GLU A 103 7.81 -15.05 -1.36
C GLU A 103 6.68 -14.02 -1.46
N ASN A 104 6.99 -12.74 -1.27
CA ASN A 104 6.04 -11.63 -1.27
C ASN A 104 6.28 -10.69 -2.46
N LEU A 105 5.26 -9.92 -2.81
CA LEU A 105 5.22 -8.98 -3.93
C LEU A 105 5.54 -9.66 -5.28
N LEU A 106 5.06 -10.90 -5.43
CA LEU A 106 5.29 -11.76 -6.58
C LEU A 106 4.15 -11.64 -7.62
N PHE A 107 4.13 -10.54 -8.35
CA PHE A 107 3.11 -10.28 -9.36
C PHE A 107 3.48 -10.91 -10.71
N ARG A 108 3.07 -12.17 -10.93
CA ARG A 108 3.28 -12.87 -12.20
C ARG A 108 2.18 -12.53 -13.20
N ASN A 109 2.56 -12.21 -14.43
CA ASN A 109 1.65 -11.98 -15.56
C ASN A 109 0.63 -10.85 -15.38
N VAL A 110 0.88 -9.92 -14.45
CA VAL A 110 0.07 -8.72 -14.27
C VAL A 110 0.99 -7.50 -14.24
N LYS A 111 0.52 -6.43 -14.88
CA LYS A 111 1.03 -5.08 -14.67
C LYS A 111 -0.11 -4.23 -14.12
N PHE A 112 0.24 -3.26 -13.29
CA PHE A 112 -0.71 -2.39 -12.64
C PHE A 112 -0.74 -1.02 -13.29
N ASP A 113 -1.89 -0.38 -13.28
CA ASP A 113 -2.08 0.99 -13.74
C ASP A 113 -2.06 1.97 -12.56
N ALA A 114 -2.41 1.49 -11.36
CA ALA A 114 -2.19 2.22 -10.13
C ALA A 114 -1.84 1.31 -8.95
N VAL A 115 -1.07 1.85 -8.00
CA VAL A 115 -0.72 1.20 -6.73
C VAL A 115 -1.04 2.14 -5.57
N LEU A 116 -1.77 1.63 -4.58
CA LEU A 116 -1.99 2.28 -3.29
C LEU A 116 -0.98 1.73 -2.29
N CYS A 117 -0.01 2.55 -1.91
CA CYS A 117 1.06 2.18 -0.97
C CYS A 117 0.82 2.71 0.44
N TRP A 118 -0.11 3.68 0.61
CA TRP A 118 -0.42 4.27 1.92
C TRP A 118 0.86 4.69 2.66
N ASP A 119 0.88 4.62 3.98
CA ASP A 119 2.02 4.97 4.84
C ASP A 119 2.98 3.79 5.11
N ILE A 120 2.88 2.71 4.32
CA ILE A 120 3.69 1.50 4.48
C ILE A 120 5.21 1.78 4.57
N PRO A 121 5.81 2.67 3.76
CA PRO A 121 7.24 2.96 3.85
C PRO A 121 7.71 3.43 5.23
N ASP A 122 6.85 4.12 6.00
CA ASP A 122 7.21 4.62 7.33
C ASP A 122 7.28 3.51 8.38
N TYR A 123 6.55 2.41 8.17
CA TYR A 123 6.44 1.28 9.10
C TYR A 123 7.32 0.08 8.72
N LEU A 124 7.77 -0.01 7.47
CA LEU A 124 8.64 -1.09 7.02
C LEU A 124 10.05 -1.00 7.62
N ALA A 125 10.68 -2.14 7.87
CA ALA A 125 12.10 -2.19 8.20
C ALA A 125 12.96 -1.66 7.03
N GLU A 126 14.08 -1.00 7.35
CA GLU A 126 14.91 -0.28 6.36
C GLU A 126 15.33 -1.14 5.16
N PRO A 127 15.74 -2.41 5.34
CA PRO A 127 16.12 -3.26 4.21
C PRO A 127 14.99 -3.51 3.20
N LEU A 128 13.71 -3.28 3.55
CA LEU A 128 12.58 -3.54 2.65
C LEU A 128 12.14 -2.32 1.84
N VAL A 129 12.43 -1.09 2.28
CA VAL A 129 11.80 0.11 1.70
C VAL A 129 12.20 0.33 0.24
N LYS A 130 13.51 0.47 -0.03
CA LYS A 130 13.98 0.71 -1.39
C LYS A 130 13.67 -0.48 -2.33
N PRO A 131 13.92 -1.74 -1.95
CA PRO A 131 13.56 -2.88 -2.80
C PRO A 131 12.06 -3.02 -3.06
N MET A 132 11.19 -2.62 -2.12
CA MET A 132 9.74 -2.58 -2.35
C MET A 132 9.39 -1.55 -3.43
N VAL A 133 9.95 -0.34 -3.37
CA VAL A 133 9.71 0.70 -4.39
C VAL A 133 10.21 0.25 -5.76
N GLU A 134 11.39 -0.38 -5.84
CA GLU A 134 11.92 -0.97 -7.08
C GLU A 134 11.00 -2.09 -7.61
N ARG A 135 10.47 -2.95 -6.72
CA ARG A 135 9.51 -4.00 -7.08
C ARG A 135 8.23 -3.40 -7.65
N ILE A 136 7.68 -2.37 -7.00
CA ILE A 136 6.51 -1.62 -7.46
C ILE A 136 6.77 -1.03 -8.85
N ALA A 137 7.91 -0.34 -9.04
CA ALA A 137 8.31 0.21 -10.32
C ALA A 137 8.37 -0.87 -11.42
N SER A 138 8.84 -2.08 -11.09
CA SER A 138 8.93 -3.18 -12.05
C SER A 138 7.56 -3.68 -12.53
N VAL A 139 6.49 -3.55 -11.73
CA VAL A 139 5.14 -4.08 -12.02
C VAL A 139 4.12 -3.02 -12.41
N LEU A 140 4.40 -1.75 -12.17
CA LEU A 140 3.56 -0.64 -12.62
C LEU A 140 3.74 -0.45 -14.14
N ASN A 141 2.71 -0.12 -14.91
CA ASN A 141 2.82 0.21 -16.34
C ASN A 141 3.56 1.56 -16.51
N PRO A 142 4.24 1.81 -17.65
CA PRO A 142 4.73 3.16 -17.97
C PRO A 142 3.58 4.16 -17.86
N LYS A 143 3.81 5.34 -17.25
CA LYS A 143 2.77 6.33 -16.92
C LYS A 143 1.72 5.88 -15.90
N GLY A 144 1.90 4.71 -15.28
CA GLY A 144 1.07 4.26 -14.16
C GLY A 144 1.33 5.10 -12.90
N TYR A 145 0.39 5.03 -11.96
CA TYR A 145 0.38 5.88 -10.77
C TYR A 145 0.71 5.12 -9.49
N LEU A 146 1.41 5.76 -8.57
CA LEU A 146 1.60 5.27 -7.21
C LEU A 146 1.17 6.36 -6.24
N LEU A 147 0.24 6.04 -5.33
CA LEU A 147 -0.14 6.93 -4.24
C LEU A 147 0.45 6.39 -2.93
N ALA A 148 1.37 7.16 -2.34
CA ALA A 148 1.99 6.86 -1.06
C ALA A 148 1.76 8.00 -0.07
N PHE A 149 1.60 7.67 1.20
CA PHE A 149 1.49 8.58 2.32
C PHE A 149 2.77 8.52 3.15
N PHE A 150 3.06 9.63 3.83
CA PHE A 150 4.23 9.77 4.68
C PHE A 150 3.86 10.60 5.89
N HIS A 151 4.16 10.13 7.08
CA HIS A 151 4.08 10.91 8.30
C HIS A 151 5.01 12.12 8.18
N THR A 152 4.62 13.25 8.76
CA THR A 152 5.41 14.49 8.76
C THR A 152 6.04 14.79 10.12
N LYS A 153 5.63 14.03 11.15
CA LYS A 153 6.17 14.11 12.52
C LYS A 153 6.24 12.72 13.11
N ASP A 154 7.31 12.47 13.85
CA ASP A 154 7.40 11.28 14.69
C ASP A 154 6.53 11.51 15.92
N ALA A 155 5.42 10.77 16.00
CA ALA A 155 4.49 10.82 17.12
C ALA A 155 4.89 9.85 18.26
N GLY A 156 6.05 9.21 18.16
CA GLY A 156 6.56 8.24 19.12
C GLY A 156 6.09 6.81 18.84
N PRO A 157 6.64 5.83 19.58
CA PRO A 157 6.37 4.40 19.37
C PRO A 157 4.92 3.98 19.67
N ASP A 158 4.19 4.78 20.45
CA ASP A 158 2.79 4.54 20.82
C ASP A 158 1.79 5.17 19.84
N ALA A 159 2.28 5.79 18.76
CA ALA A 159 1.42 6.36 17.73
C ALA A 159 0.55 5.24 17.10
N PRO A 160 -0.77 5.43 17.02
CA PRO A 160 -1.65 4.43 16.44
C PRO A 160 -1.41 4.29 14.94
N TYR A 161 -1.32 3.05 14.46
CA TYR A 161 -1.40 2.73 13.04
C TYR A 161 -2.87 2.71 12.59
N TYR A 162 -3.16 3.29 11.42
CA TYR A 162 -4.49 3.34 10.85
C TYR A 162 -4.56 2.62 9.50
N ARG A 163 -5.67 1.93 9.30
CA ARG A 163 -6.10 1.39 8.02
C ARG A 163 -6.93 2.45 7.31
N TYR A 164 -6.70 2.60 6.01
CA TYR A 164 -7.42 3.56 5.18
C TYR A 164 -8.54 2.87 4.39
N HIS A 165 -9.76 3.33 4.59
CA HIS A 165 -10.94 2.88 3.86
C HIS A 165 -11.48 4.01 2.99
N ILE A 166 -11.54 3.82 1.68
CA ILE A 166 -12.08 4.82 0.75
C ILE A 166 -13.57 5.03 1.04
N ASN A 167 -13.96 6.31 1.19
CA ASN A 167 -15.33 6.72 1.46
C ASN A 167 -15.71 7.90 0.55
N GLY A 168 -15.88 7.63 -0.74
CA GLY A 168 -16.11 8.62 -1.78
C GLY A 168 -14.84 9.00 -2.55
N LEU A 169 -14.89 10.12 -3.28
CA LEU A 169 -13.83 10.46 -4.25
C LEU A 169 -12.53 10.94 -3.61
N ASP A 170 -12.60 11.67 -2.50
CA ASP A 170 -11.47 12.32 -1.85
C ASP A 170 -11.51 12.22 -0.31
N ASN A 171 -12.25 11.26 0.24
CA ASN A 171 -12.34 11.04 1.69
C ASN A 171 -11.98 9.60 2.05
N LEU A 172 -11.33 9.47 3.20
CA LEU A 172 -10.94 8.21 3.80
C LEU A 172 -11.57 8.12 5.19
N ARG A 173 -12.11 6.96 5.51
CA ARG A 173 -12.41 6.55 6.88
C ARG A 173 -11.20 5.83 7.46
N LEU A 174 -10.81 6.21 8.67
CA LEU A 174 -9.68 5.63 9.39
C LEU A 174 -10.18 4.59 10.38
N GLN A 175 -9.59 3.40 10.32
CA GLN A 175 -9.85 2.36 11.31
C GLN A 175 -8.54 2.03 12.02
N ARG A 176 -8.54 1.93 13.36
CA ARG A 176 -7.34 1.48 14.06
C ARG A 176 -6.91 0.10 13.57
N GLY A 177 -5.63 -0.01 13.19
CA GLY A 177 -5.01 -1.25 12.79
C GLY A 177 -4.34 -1.98 13.96
N PRO A 178 -3.62 -3.09 13.68
CA PRO A 178 -2.72 -3.69 14.66
C PRO A 178 -1.61 -2.71 15.06
N GLN A 179 -0.92 -2.99 16.17
CA GLN A 179 0.20 -2.16 16.61
C GLN A 179 1.41 -2.39 15.69
N PHE A 180 1.71 -1.40 14.84
CA PHE A 180 2.98 -1.32 14.13
C PHE A 180 3.79 -0.15 14.67
N ARG A 181 5.09 -0.40 14.91
CA ARG A 181 6.01 0.66 15.32
C ARG A 181 6.38 1.49 14.10
N LEU A 182 6.16 2.79 14.18
CA LEU A 182 6.69 3.76 13.23
C LEU A 182 8.23 3.66 13.23
N GLN A 183 8.81 3.34 12.07
CA GLN A 183 10.25 3.11 11.96
C GLN A 183 11.01 4.37 11.61
N ARG A 184 10.36 5.31 10.90
CA ARG A 184 10.95 6.57 10.44
C ARG A 184 9.88 7.57 9.99
N VAL A 185 10.36 8.77 9.67
CA VAL A 185 9.63 9.84 9.01
C VAL A 185 10.47 10.36 7.85
N PHE A 186 9.94 10.36 6.62
CA PHE A 186 10.67 10.84 5.45
C PHE A 186 10.51 12.36 5.27
N ASN A 187 11.64 13.06 5.13
CA ASN A 187 11.63 14.44 4.64
C ASN A 187 11.51 14.45 3.10
N ASN A 188 11.25 15.62 2.50
CA ASN A 188 11.05 15.73 1.04
C ASN A 188 12.24 15.19 0.23
N ARG A 189 13.47 15.46 0.66
CA ARG A 189 14.68 14.99 -0.02
C ARG A 189 14.77 13.47 0.00
N HIS A 190 14.42 12.83 1.12
CA HIS A 190 14.38 11.37 1.20
C HIS A 190 13.31 10.79 0.27
N ILE A 191 12.13 11.41 0.18
CA ILE A 191 11.05 10.99 -0.74
C ILE A 191 11.49 11.15 -2.21
N GLU A 192 12.05 12.30 -2.57
CA GLU A 192 12.56 12.58 -3.92
C GLU A 192 13.64 11.55 -4.32
N ASN A 193 14.55 11.23 -3.40
CA ASN A 193 15.57 10.19 -3.63
C ASN A 193 14.95 8.79 -3.76
N LEU A 194 13.94 8.47 -2.93
CA LEU A 194 13.28 7.17 -2.96
C LEU A 194 12.58 6.92 -4.31
N PHE A 195 12.05 7.96 -4.93
CA PHE A 195 11.36 7.89 -6.23
C PHE A 195 12.14 8.53 -7.38
N HIS A 196 13.48 8.61 -7.29
CA HIS A 196 14.28 9.34 -8.28
C HIS A 196 14.18 8.81 -9.72
N ASP A 197 13.88 7.52 -9.90
CA ASP A 197 13.70 6.88 -11.21
C ASP A 197 12.29 7.08 -11.81
N TYR A 198 11.38 7.70 -11.06
CA TYR A 198 10.01 7.96 -11.53
C TYR A 198 9.94 9.29 -12.28
N ALA A 199 9.03 9.34 -13.27
CA ALA A 199 8.88 10.50 -14.14
C ALA A 199 8.48 11.80 -13.42
N SER A 200 7.65 11.74 -12.37
CA SER A 200 7.27 12.93 -11.60
C SER A 200 6.67 12.60 -10.23
N LEU A 201 6.77 13.56 -9.32
CA LEU A 201 6.15 13.54 -8.00
C LEU A 201 5.24 14.76 -7.83
N LYS A 202 4.05 14.55 -7.28
CA LYS A 202 3.12 15.61 -6.85
C LYS A 202 2.81 15.46 -5.37
N PHE A 203 3.19 16.46 -4.60
CA PHE A 203 3.00 16.52 -3.16
C PHE A 203 1.66 17.16 -2.80
N PHE A 204 0.96 16.56 -1.85
CA PHE A 204 -0.23 17.12 -1.21
C PHE A 204 0.01 17.17 0.29
N LEU A 205 -0.02 18.38 0.86
CA LEU A 205 -0.05 18.54 2.31
C LEU A 205 -1.50 18.53 2.77
N ALA A 206 -1.85 17.55 3.59
CA ALA A 206 -3.08 17.58 4.35
C ALA A 206 -2.88 18.37 5.65
N ARG A 207 -3.99 18.68 6.33
CA ARG A 207 -3.97 19.42 7.62
C ARG A 207 -3.59 18.53 8.80
N ASP A 208 -3.49 17.22 8.58
CA ASP A 208 -3.01 16.25 9.54
C ASP A 208 -1.48 16.09 9.44
N ASN A 209 -0.90 15.28 10.32
CA ASN A 209 0.54 14.99 10.29
C ASN A 209 0.91 13.99 9.17
N VAL A 210 0.18 13.99 8.06
CA VAL A 210 0.39 13.10 6.92
C VAL A 210 0.51 13.92 5.63
N ARG A 211 1.49 13.55 4.82
CA ARG A 211 1.74 14.06 3.47
C ARG A 211 1.40 12.95 2.48
N GLU A 212 0.77 13.32 1.38
CA GLU A 212 0.48 12.39 0.29
C GLU A 212 1.35 12.73 -0.90
N VAL A 213 1.80 11.70 -1.60
CA VAL A 213 2.68 11.82 -2.77
C VAL A 213 2.08 10.95 -3.85
N LEU A 214 1.64 11.58 -4.93
CA LEU A 214 1.27 10.91 -6.16
C LEU A 214 2.48 10.89 -7.08
N VAL A 215 2.92 9.69 -7.45
CA VAL A 215 4.10 9.44 -8.27
C VAL A 215 3.65 8.86 -9.62
N VAL A 216 4.31 9.27 -10.70
CA VAL A 216 4.08 8.74 -12.06
C VAL A 216 5.31 7.95 -12.50
N ARG A 217 5.12 6.71 -12.95
CA ARG A 217 6.21 5.88 -13.51
C ARG A 217 6.77 6.45 -14.79
#